data_AF-A0A3Q8WTG0-F1
#
_entry.id   AF-A0A3Q8WTG0-F1
#
_cell.length_a   1.000
_cell.length_b   1.000
_cell.length_c   1.000
_cell.angle_alpha   90.00
_cell.angle_beta   90.00
_cell.angle_gamma   90.00
#
_symmetry.space_group_name_H-M   'P 1'
#
loop_
_entity.id
_entity.type
_entity.pdbx_description
1 polymer ?
#
loop_
_entity_poly.entity_id
_entity_poly.type
_entity_poly.pdbx_seq_one_letter_code
_entity_poly.pdbx_strand_id
1 'polypeptide(L)'
;MTNIDDVARELGAEILPCTCAEVRDHLFELLDREMEDAEMGRLRAHADSCPDCTEAAEAERHMRQIIRRSCQEPAPASLRVRVVTHLTGQ
;
A
#
# COMPACT_ATOMS: atom_id res chain seq x y z
N MET A 1 -25.63 -25.68 -18.01
CA MET A 1 -25.12 -25.84 -16.63
C MET A 1 -23.78 -25.13 -16.61
N THR A 2 -23.80 -23.84 -16.31
CA THR A 2 -22.60 -22.99 -16.30
C THR A 2 -21.71 -23.47 -15.16
N ASN A 3 -20.46 -23.82 -15.46
CA ASN A 3 -19.52 -24.38 -14.49
C ASN A 3 -19.20 -23.32 -13.42
N ILE A 4 -18.87 -23.73 -12.19
CA ILE A 4 -18.32 -22.82 -11.16
C ILE A 4 -17.11 -22.05 -11.72
N ASP A 5 -16.32 -22.70 -12.57
CA ASP A 5 -15.18 -22.09 -13.27
C ASP A 5 -15.62 -21.00 -14.27
N ASP A 6 -16.80 -21.13 -14.88
CA ASP A 6 -17.33 -20.14 -15.84
C ASP A 6 -17.86 -18.89 -15.11
N VAL A 7 -18.45 -19.05 -13.92
CA VAL A 7 -18.93 -17.93 -13.08
C VAL A 7 -17.75 -17.14 -12.50
N ALA A 8 -16.66 -17.82 -12.16
CA ALA A 8 -15.44 -17.16 -11.67
C ALA A 8 -14.80 -16.26 -12.74
N ARG A 9 -14.88 -16.65 -14.02
CA ARG A 9 -14.31 -15.91 -15.15
C ARG A 9 -15.07 -14.63 -15.51
N GLU A 10 -16.35 -14.52 -15.18
CA GLU A 10 -17.19 -13.35 -15.51
C GLU A 10 -17.16 -12.23 -14.45
N LEU A 11 -16.54 -12.46 -13.28
CA LEU A 11 -16.46 -11.49 -12.17
C LEU A 11 -15.08 -10.82 -12.00
N GLY A 12 -14.18 -10.94 -12.99
CA GLY A 12 -12.99 -10.08 -13.11
C GLY A 12 -11.96 -10.17 -11.98
N ALA A 13 -12.03 -11.21 -11.15
CA ALA A 13 -11.06 -11.50 -10.10
C ALA A 13 -10.57 -12.95 -10.25
N GLU A 14 -9.90 -13.25 -11.37
CA GLU A 14 -9.00 -14.40 -11.38
C GLU A 14 -7.92 -14.11 -10.32
N ILE A 15 -7.95 -14.88 -9.23
CA ILE A 15 -6.93 -14.89 -8.19
C ILE A 15 -5.65 -15.45 -8.84
N LEU A 16 -4.95 -14.63 -9.61
CA LEU A 16 -3.64 -14.99 -10.11
C LEU A 16 -2.69 -15.06 -8.90
N PRO A 17 -1.89 -16.13 -8.74
CA PRO A 17 -0.99 -16.27 -7.61
C PRO A 17 0.05 -15.14 -7.62
N CYS A 18 0.03 -14.31 -6.57
CA CYS A 18 1.03 -13.27 -6.33
C CYS A 18 2.33 -13.90 -5.82
N THR A 19 3.48 -13.39 -6.28
CA THR A 19 4.81 -13.90 -5.95
C THR A 19 5.57 -12.99 -4.98
N CYS A 20 6.54 -13.54 -4.24
CA CYS A 20 7.42 -12.70 -3.39
C CYS A 20 8.18 -11.64 -4.20
N ALA A 21 8.54 -11.96 -5.46
CA ALA A 21 9.24 -11.02 -6.34
C ALA A 21 8.35 -9.82 -6.67
N GLU A 22 7.10 -10.06 -7.06
CA GLU A 22 6.10 -9.02 -7.31
C GLU A 22 5.87 -8.13 -6.08
N VAL A 23 5.75 -8.72 -4.89
CA VAL A 23 5.62 -7.94 -3.64
C VAL A 23 6.86 -7.08 -3.39
N ARG A 24 8.07 -7.58 -3.65
CA ARG A 24 9.29 -6.79 -3.46
C ARG A 24 9.42 -5.66 -4.47
N ASP A 25 9.05 -5.91 -5.72
CA ASP A 25 9.12 -4.92 -6.79
C ASP A 25 8.13 -3.76 -6.55
N HIS A 26 7.03 -4.02 -5.84
CA HIS A 26 5.97 -3.06 -5.53
C HIS A 26 5.82 -2.73 -4.03
N LEU A 27 6.85 -3.03 -3.22
CA LEU A 27 6.74 -2.94 -1.76
C LEU A 27 6.44 -1.51 -1.30
N PHE A 28 7.06 -0.52 -1.92
CA PHE A 28 6.89 0.88 -1.52
C PHE A 28 5.52 1.40 -1.92
N GLU A 29 5.09 1.15 -3.16
CA GLU A 29 3.78 1.51 -3.69
C GLU A 29 2.66 0.85 -2.85
N LEU A 30 2.85 -0.40 -2.44
CA LEU A 30 1.93 -1.11 -1.56
C LEU A 30 1.82 -0.44 -0.17
N LEU A 31 2.95 -0.01 0.39
CA LEU A 31 3.00 0.65 1.70
C LEU A 31 2.46 2.08 1.65
N ASP A 32 2.65 2.77 0.52
CA ASP A 32 2.21 4.14 0.29
C ASP A 32 0.79 4.24 -0.27
N ARG A 33 0.18 3.09 -0.62
CA ARG A 33 -1.15 2.97 -1.24
C ARG A 33 -1.24 3.67 -2.60
N GLU A 34 -0.20 3.55 -3.39
CA GLU A 34 -0.07 4.18 -4.72
C GLU A 34 -0.37 3.18 -5.86
N MET A 35 -1.40 2.36 -5.68
CA MET A 35 -1.82 1.34 -6.65
C MET A 35 -3.33 1.10 -6.59
N GLU A 36 -3.86 0.44 -7.60
CA GLU A 36 -5.29 0.09 -7.69
C GLU A 36 -5.71 -0.87 -6.57
N ASP A 37 -6.93 -0.72 -6.05
CA ASP A 37 -7.43 -1.50 -4.90
C ASP A 37 -7.36 -3.02 -5.11
N ALA A 38 -7.62 -3.47 -6.35
CA ALA A 38 -7.57 -4.89 -6.69
C ALA A 38 -6.14 -5.45 -6.61
N GLU A 39 -5.15 -4.68 -7.04
CA GLU A 39 -3.73 -5.05 -6.96
C GLU A 39 -3.24 -5.01 -5.52
N MET A 40 -3.58 -3.94 -4.80
CA MET A 40 -3.28 -3.80 -3.37
C MET A 40 -3.78 -5.01 -2.58
N GLY A 41 -5.02 -5.46 -2.83
CA GLY A 41 -5.60 -6.62 -2.16
C GLY A 41 -4.79 -7.90 -2.37
N ARG A 42 -4.35 -8.18 -3.60
CA ARG A 42 -3.53 -9.36 -3.92
C ARG A 42 -2.17 -9.33 -3.24
N LEU A 43 -1.43 -8.23 -3.41
CA LEU A 43 -0.07 -8.08 -2.86
C LEU A 43 -0.11 -8.08 -1.33
N ARG A 44 -1.13 -7.45 -0.74
CA ARG A 44 -1.30 -7.43 0.71
C ARG A 44 -1.58 -8.82 1.27
N ALA A 45 -2.44 -9.59 0.62
CA ALA A 45 -2.72 -10.97 1.03
C ALA A 45 -1.45 -11.84 1.01
N HIS A 46 -0.59 -11.68 0.01
CA HIS A 46 0.71 -12.35 -0.01
C HIS A 46 1.63 -11.83 1.11
N ALA A 47 1.80 -10.52 1.23
CA ALA A 47 2.71 -9.92 2.21
C ALA A 47 2.37 -10.29 3.67
N ASP A 48 1.08 -10.40 3.99
CA ASP A 48 0.59 -10.76 5.33
C ASP A 48 0.62 -12.28 5.61
N SER A 49 0.79 -13.14 4.58
CA SER A 49 0.82 -14.61 4.73
C SER A 49 2.20 -15.25 4.51
N CYS A 50 3.14 -14.50 3.91
CA CYS A 50 4.50 -14.93 3.61
C CYS A 50 5.49 -14.33 4.63
N PRO A 51 6.23 -15.13 5.43
CA PRO A 51 7.17 -14.64 6.43
C PRO A 51 8.22 -13.66 5.88
N ASP A 52 8.84 -13.99 4.74
CA ASP A 52 9.88 -13.15 4.12
C ASP A 52 9.33 -11.78 3.71
N CYS A 53 8.10 -11.74 3.18
CA CYS A 53 7.46 -10.50 2.76
C CYS A 53 6.95 -9.69 3.96
N THR A 54 6.48 -10.35 5.02
CA THR A 54 6.14 -9.69 6.30
C THR A 54 7.37 -9.00 6.88
N GLU A 55 8.50 -9.72 6.97
CA GLU A 55 9.76 -9.16 7.48
C GLU A 55 10.23 -7.96 6.65
N ALA A 56 10.18 -8.06 5.32
CA ALA A 56 10.53 -6.95 4.43
C ALA A 56 9.64 -5.71 4.67
N ALA A 57 8.33 -5.89 4.79
CA ALA A 57 7.40 -4.80 5.05
C ALA A 57 7.60 -4.17 6.45
N GLU A 58 7.92 -4.97 7.46
CA GLU A 58 8.25 -4.48 8.80
C GLU A 58 9.57 -3.72 8.84
N ALA A 59 10.60 -4.22 8.17
CA ALA A 59 11.90 -3.55 8.04
C ALA A 59 11.75 -2.18 7.40
N GLU A 60 10.96 -2.07 6.33
CA GLU A 60 10.70 -0.80 5.67
C GLU A 60 9.93 0.19 6.55
N ARG A 61 8.88 -0.28 7.26
CA ARG A 61 8.15 0.54 8.24
C ARG A 61 9.08 1.05 9.35
N HIS A 62 9.99 0.20 9.83
CA HIS A 62 10.96 0.57 10.85
C HIS A 62 11.93 1.64 10.33
N MET A 63 12.44 1.50 9.11
CA MET A 63 13.30 2.49 8.46
C MET A 63 12.59 3.85 8.35
N ARG A 64 11.35 3.86 7.85
CA ARG A 64 10.52 5.08 7.77
C ARG A 64 10.28 5.72 9.14
N GLN A 65 10.10 4.91 10.18
CA GLN A 65 9.97 5.41 11.55
C GLN A 65 11.26 6.11 12.03
N ILE A 66 12.42 5.54 11.73
CA ILE A 66 13.73 6.15 12.07
C ILE A 66 13.89 7.49 11.35
N ILE A 67 13.65 7.53 10.03
CA ILE A 67 13.74 8.77 9.24
C ILE A 67 12.80 9.83 9.82
N ARG A 68 11.54 9.45 10.06
CA ARG A 68 10.55 10.37 10.65
C ARG A 68 10.95 10.84 12.03
N ARG A 69 11.65 10.05 12.84
CA ARG A 69 12.15 10.49 14.16
C ARG A 69 13.31 11.48 14.02
N SER A 70 14.19 11.26 13.05
CA SER A 70 15.42 12.04 12.87
C SER A 70 15.22 13.36 12.12
N CYS A 71 14.14 13.49 11.33
CA CYS A 71 13.93 14.63 10.43
C CYS A 71 12.59 15.37 10.68
N GLN A 72 12.24 15.67 11.94
CA GLN A 72 11.03 16.44 12.26
C GLN A 72 11.33 17.94 12.31
N GLU A 73 11.22 18.61 11.17
CA GLU A 73 11.13 20.07 11.14
C GLU A 73 9.66 20.50 11.13
N PRO A 74 9.19 21.30 12.11
CA PRO A 74 7.82 21.76 12.11
C PRO A 74 7.58 22.66 10.90
N ALA A 75 6.47 22.41 10.19
CA ALA A 75 6.06 23.28 9.09
C ALA A 75 5.91 24.74 9.59
N PRO A 76 6.43 25.74 8.86
CA PRO A 76 6.28 27.14 9.24
C PRO A 76 4.82 27.51 9.47
N ALA A 77 4.54 28.33 10.49
CA ALA A 77 3.17 28.70 10.86
C ALA A 77 2.40 29.32 9.69
N SER A 78 3.07 30.10 8.84
CA SER A 78 2.50 30.68 7.63
C SER A 78 2.00 29.64 6.63
N LEU A 79 2.74 28.53 6.46
CA LEU A 79 2.32 27.43 5.58
C LEU A 79 1.11 26.71 6.17
N ARG A 80 1.11 26.45 7.48
CA ARG A 80 -0.02 25.81 8.17
C ARG A 80 -1.31 26.62 8.02
N VAL A 81 -1.24 27.94 8.22
CA VAL A 81 -2.40 28.85 8.04
C VAL A 81 -2.93 28.73 6.60
N ARG A 82 -2.06 28.86 5.60
CA ARG A 82 -2.46 28.76 4.17
C ARG A 82 -3.15 27.44 3.85
N VAL A 83 -2.59 26.32 4.29
CA VAL A 83 -3.15 24.98 4.05
C VAL A 83 -4.52 24.84 4.70
N VAL A 84 -4.65 25.23 5.98
CA VAL A 84 -5.93 25.15 6.69
C VAL A 84 -6.99 26.01 6.02
N THR A 85 -6.69 27.27 5.67
CA THR A 85 -7.63 28.15 4.95
C THR A 85 -8.17 27.50 3.69
N HIS A 86 -7.29 26.92 2.85
CA HIS A 86 -7.69 26.23 1.63
C HIS A 86 -8.56 24.99 1.89
N LEU A 87 -8.25 24.20 2.91
CA LEU A 87 -9.03 23.00 3.25
C LEU A 87 -10.40 23.35 3.86
N THR A 88 -10.52 24.49 4.55
CA THR A 88 -11.76 24.94 5.17
C THR A 88 -12.64 25.82 4.28
N GLY A 89 -12.19 26.13 3.05
CA GLY A 89 -13.02 26.79 2.03
C GLY A 89 -13.40 28.25 2.32
N GLN A 90 -12.55 29.00 3.03
CA GLN A 90 -12.69 30.46 3.16
C GLN A 90 -11.92 31.20 2.06
#